data_AF-A0A804IUN2-F1
#
_entry.id   AF-A0A804IUN2-F1
#
_cell.length_a   1.000
_cell.length_b   1.000
_cell.length_c   1.000
_cell.angle_alpha   90.00
_cell.angle_beta   90.00
_cell.angle_gamma   90.00
#
_symmetry.space_group_name_H-M   'P 1'
#
loop_
_entity.id
_entity.type
_entity.pdbx_description
1 polymer ?
#
loop_
_entity_poly.entity_id
_entity_poly.type
_entity_poly.pdbx_seq_one_letter_code
_entity_poly.pdbx_strand_id
1 'polypeptide(L)'
;MAEAGGGPSSGGGATLKDQGNEFFKAGNYLKAAALYTQAIKLEPSNPTLYSNRAAAFLHLVKLNKALSDAETTISLNPQWEKGYFRKGCILEAMERYDDAISAFQVALQYNPQSSESSKFGTEEVWQDIFSFLADVMDSAIKAWHETGQVDPRVNFLLDKQKTQTDKYAPVVNIDKAFESPHTHSNCFSFLRQYAEDSFSSAACLVAPKSIMAYPQVWKGQGSRKWKLGQSNGFFVQFESPLLRKLWFIPSSTEKGRILCRNPEALDISAHEVLPRLFKESI
;
A
#
# COMPACT_ATOMS: atom_id res chain seq x y z
N MET A 1 33.35 -49.31 36.54
CA MET A 1 32.32 -49.33 35.48
C MET A 1 31.26 -48.32 35.84
N ALA A 2 30.85 -47.53 34.85
CA ALA A 2 29.76 -46.57 34.91
C ALA A 2 28.42 -47.26 35.25
N GLU A 3 27.49 -46.54 35.87
CA GLU A 3 26.35 -45.94 35.15
C GLU A 3 25.62 -44.93 36.04
N ALA A 4 25.17 -43.87 35.37
CA ALA A 4 24.49 -42.72 35.88
C ALA A 4 22.98 -42.83 35.61
N GLY A 5 22.20 -41.96 36.26
CA GLY A 5 21.09 -41.30 35.60
C GLY A 5 19.72 -41.96 35.71
N GLY A 6 19.01 -41.67 36.79
CA GLY A 6 17.56 -41.78 36.87
C GLY A 6 16.92 -40.42 37.17
N GLY A 7 17.11 -39.44 36.28
CA GLY A 7 16.34 -38.19 36.32
C GLY A 7 14.95 -38.43 35.72
N PRO A 8 13.87 -37.87 36.32
CA PRO A 8 12.52 -38.17 35.87
C PRO A 8 12.28 -37.58 34.48
N SER A 9 11.79 -38.44 33.60
CA SER A 9 11.25 -38.18 32.27
C SER A 9 10.26 -37.00 32.27
N SER A 10 10.56 -35.94 31.53
CA SER A 10 9.65 -34.83 31.24
C SER A 10 8.57 -35.27 30.24
N GLY A 11 7.46 -35.81 30.78
CA GLY A 11 6.23 -36.09 30.04
C GLY A 11 5.52 -34.79 29.62
N GLY A 12 5.05 -34.77 28.36
CA GLY A 12 4.56 -33.58 27.66
C GLY A 12 3.33 -32.91 28.27
N GLY A 13 3.54 -31.72 28.83
CA GLY A 13 2.48 -30.73 29.11
C GLY A 13 2.43 -29.68 28.01
N ALA A 14 1.23 -29.26 27.59
CA ALA A 14 1.05 -28.20 26.60
C ALA A 14 1.68 -26.88 27.09
N THR A 15 2.55 -26.28 26.29
CA THR A 15 3.27 -25.05 26.67
C THR A 15 2.29 -23.88 26.80
N LEU A 16 2.66 -22.82 27.53
CA LEU A 16 1.84 -21.59 27.62
C LEU A 16 1.54 -20.98 26.24
N LYS A 17 2.48 -21.12 25.29
CA LYS A 17 2.29 -20.75 23.88
C LYS A 17 1.18 -21.57 23.24
N ASP A 18 1.20 -22.89 23.42
CA ASP A 18 0.21 -23.79 22.80
C ASP A 18 -1.18 -23.55 23.39
N GLN A 19 -1.28 -23.38 24.71
CA GLN A 19 -2.53 -22.98 25.36
C GLN A 19 -3.03 -21.63 24.84
N GLY A 20 -2.13 -20.66 24.67
CA GLY A 20 -2.45 -19.37 24.06
C GLY A 20 -3.01 -19.51 22.63
N ASN A 21 -2.41 -20.40 21.83
CA ASN A 21 -2.87 -20.70 20.47
C ASN A 21 -4.26 -21.32 20.45
N GLU A 22 -4.58 -22.21 21.40
CA GLU A 22 -5.91 -22.81 21.51
C GLU A 22 -6.98 -21.76 21.87
N PHE A 23 -6.70 -20.87 22.82
CA PHE A 23 -7.62 -19.76 23.11
C PHE A 23 -7.74 -18.77 21.95
N PHE A 24 -6.66 -18.55 21.19
CA PHE A 24 -6.69 -17.71 19.99
C PHE A 24 -7.61 -18.30 18.92
N LYS A 25 -7.48 -19.61 18.62
CA LYS A 25 -8.36 -20.32 17.68
C LYS A 25 -9.82 -20.31 18.12
N ALA A 26 -10.07 -20.36 19.43
CA ALA A 26 -11.40 -20.26 20.01
C ALA A 26 -11.96 -18.82 20.05
N GLY A 27 -11.26 -17.83 19.49
CA GLY A 27 -11.68 -16.42 19.48
C GLY A 27 -11.55 -15.71 20.84
N ASN A 28 -10.95 -16.36 21.84
CA ASN A 28 -10.74 -15.77 23.16
C ASN A 28 -9.40 -15.02 23.22
N TYR A 29 -9.33 -13.91 22.49
CA TYR A 29 -8.11 -13.15 22.29
C TYR A 29 -7.55 -12.55 23.59
N LEU A 30 -8.40 -12.22 24.56
CA LEU A 30 -7.96 -11.71 25.86
C LEU A 30 -7.19 -12.78 26.65
N LYS A 31 -7.72 -14.01 26.74
CA LYS A 31 -7.00 -15.12 27.39
C LYS A 31 -5.75 -15.51 26.63
N ALA A 32 -5.80 -15.53 25.29
CA ALA A 32 -4.63 -15.77 24.45
C ALA A 32 -3.50 -14.77 24.75
N ALA A 33 -3.81 -13.46 24.74
CA ALA A 33 -2.84 -12.41 25.04
C ALA A 33 -2.24 -12.52 26.46
N ALA A 34 -3.05 -12.93 27.44
CA ALA A 34 -2.59 -13.15 28.81
C ALA A 34 -1.59 -14.32 28.88
N LEU A 35 -1.89 -15.45 28.22
CA LEU A 35 -1.01 -16.62 28.17
C LEU A 35 0.28 -16.33 27.42
N TYR A 36 0.22 -15.63 26.27
CA TYR A 36 1.44 -15.19 25.59
C TYR A 36 2.27 -14.23 26.46
N THR A 37 1.64 -13.36 27.23
CA THR A 37 2.35 -12.48 28.17
C THR A 37 3.08 -13.27 29.26
N GLN A 38 2.48 -14.35 29.77
CA GLN A 38 3.15 -15.23 30.72
C GLN A 38 4.29 -16.00 30.04
N ALA A 39 4.08 -16.51 28.82
CA ALA A 39 5.12 -17.18 28.05
C ALA A 39 6.32 -16.27 27.77
N ILE A 40 6.09 -14.99 27.44
CA ILE A 40 7.14 -13.99 27.19
C ILE A 40 8.00 -13.74 28.43
N LYS A 41 7.44 -13.83 29.65
CA LYS A 41 8.24 -13.72 30.88
C LYS A 41 9.24 -14.87 31.03
N LEU A 42 8.91 -16.05 30.49
CA LEU A 42 9.78 -17.23 30.52
C LEU A 42 10.76 -17.23 29.35
N GLU A 43 10.32 -16.78 28.16
CA GLU A 43 11.10 -16.78 26.92
C GLU A 43 11.08 -15.39 26.26
N PRO A 44 11.74 -14.37 26.85
CA PRO A 44 11.63 -12.98 26.39
C PRO A 44 12.27 -12.74 25.02
N SER A 45 13.12 -13.64 24.53
CA SER A 45 13.77 -13.59 23.22
C SER A 45 13.05 -14.39 22.14
N ASN A 46 11.90 -15.01 22.43
CA ASN A 46 11.17 -15.83 21.46
C ASN A 46 10.27 -14.94 20.56
N PRO A 47 10.64 -14.68 19.29
CA PRO A 47 9.89 -13.78 18.41
C PRO A 47 8.46 -14.27 18.15
N THR A 48 8.21 -15.58 18.22
CA THR A 48 6.90 -16.19 17.96
C THR A 48 5.86 -15.74 18.97
N LEU A 49 6.25 -15.57 20.24
CA LEU A 49 5.32 -15.16 21.29
C LEU A 49 4.83 -13.73 21.08
N TYR A 50 5.73 -12.82 20.69
CA TYR A 50 5.36 -11.45 20.34
C TYR A 50 4.49 -11.41 19.08
N SER A 51 4.80 -12.20 18.04
CA SER A 51 4.00 -12.25 16.82
C SER A 51 2.56 -12.73 17.09
N ASN A 52 2.42 -13.74 17.94
CA ASN A 52 1.12 -14.28 18.33
C ASN A 52 0.34 -13.31 19.24
N ARG A 53 1.03 -12.64 20.18
CA ARG A 53 0.39 -11.62 21.03
C ARG A 53 -0.01 -10.37 20.25
N ALA A 54 0.79 -9.96 19.25
CA ALA A 54 0.45 -8.90 18.31
C ALA A 54 -0.87 -9.20 17.58
N ALA A 55 -1.04 -10.42 17.08
CA ALA A 55 -2.28 -10.85 16.46
C ALA A 55 -3.47 -10.79 17.43
N ALA A 56 -3.30 -11.25 18.67
CA ALA A 56 -4.34 -11.17 19.69
C ALA A 56 -4.72 -9.71 20.01
N PHE A 57 -3.73 -8.82 20.12
CA PHE A 57 -3.98 -7.39 20.32
C PHE A 57 -4.65 -6.71 19.12
N LEU A 58 -4.35 -7.12 17.89
CA LEU A 58 -5.04 -6.65 16.69
C LEU A 58 -6.54 -6.96 16.75
N HIS A 59 -6.92 -8.21 17.06
CA HIS A 59 -8.33 -8.58 17.22
C HIS A 59 -9.03 -7.87 18.40
N LEU A 60 -8.27 -7.45 19.42
CA LEU A 60 -8.77 -6.63 20.53
C LEU A 60 -8.73 -5.12 20.26
N VAL A 61 -8.37 -4.71 19.04
CA VAL A 61 -8.22 -3.30 18.61
C VAL A 61 -7.26 -2.52 19.54
N LYS A 62 -6.26 -3.20 20.10
CA LYS A 62 -5.17 -2.60 20.89
C LYS A 62 -3.98 -2.29 19.98
N LEU A 63 -4.23 -1.48 18.96
CA LEU A 63 -3.35 -1.30 17.80
C LEU A 63 -1.92 -0.88 18.19
N ASN A 64 -1.74 0.07 19.11
CA ASN A 64 -0.41 0.49 19.56
C ASN A 64 0.38 -0.62 20.25
N LYS A 65 -0.29 -1.48 21.03
CA LYS A 65 0.36 -2.64 21.67
C LYS A 65 0.71 -3.70 20.65
N ALA A 66 -0.18 -3.93 19.69
CA ALA A 66 0.05 -4.84 18.59
C ALA A 66 1.28 -4.41 17.77
N LEU A 67 1.38 -3.11 17.44
CA LEU A 67 2.48 -2.56 16.64
C LEU A 67 3.82 -2.74 17.36
N SER A 68 3.86 -2.42 18.66
CA SER A 68 5.07 -2.61 19.49
C SER A 68 5.51 -4.07 19.55
N ASP A 69 4.57 -5.01 19.67
CA ASP A 69 4.90 -6.45 19.63
C ASP A 69 5.40 -6.88 18.25
N ALA A 70 4.81 -6.38 17.15
CA ALA A 70 5.28 -6.68 15.80
C ALA A 70 6.69 -6.14 15.54
N GLU A 71 7.02 -4.94 16.02
CA GLU A 71 8.37 -4.37 15.95
C GLU A 71 9.36 -5.18 16.80
N THR A 72 8.92 -5.67 17.96
CA THR A 72 9.74 -6.57 18.79
C THR A 72 10.00 -7.90 18.08
N THR A 73 9.00 -8.48 17.40
CA THR A 73 9.19 -9.67 16.55
C THR A 73 10.27 -9.44 15.50
N ILE A 74 10.22 -8.30 14.78
CA ILE A 74 11.21 -7.94 13.76
C ILE A 74 12.60 -7.76 14.38
N SER A 75 12.69 -7.08 15.53
CA SER A 75 13.97 -6.89 16.22
C SER A 75 14.61 -8.21 16.67
N LEU A 76 13.79 -9.18 17.11
CA LEU A 76 14.27 -10.48 17.57
C LEU A 76 14.58 -11.45 16.41
N ASN A 77 13.87 -11.34 15.29
CA ASN A 77 14.14 -12.10 14.07
C ASN A 77 13.89 -11.25 12.81
N PRO A 78 14.90 -10.50 12.35
CA PRO A 78 14.75 -9.53 11.25
C PRO A 78 14.48 -10.15 9.88
N GLN A 79 14.67 -11.45 9.71
CA GLN A 79 14.44 -12.16 8.45
C GLN A 79 13.12 -12.94 8.45
N TRP A 80 12.32 -12.82 9.52
CA TRP A 80 11.06 -13.56 9.63
C TRP A 80 9.91 -12.74 9.07
N GLU A 81 9.30 -13.24 7.99
CA GLU A 81 8.22 -12.58 7.26
C GLU A 81 7.05 -12.22 8.18
N LYS A 82 6.76 -13.07 9.18
CA LYS A 82 5.59 -12.90 10.04
C LYS A 82 5.66 -11.62 10.87
N GLY A 83 6.85 -11.15 11.24
CA GLY A 83 7.00 -9.88 11.95
C GLY A 83 6.51 -8.71 11.11
N TYR A 84 7.01 -8.63 9.87
CA TYR A 84 6.63 -7.59 8.92
C TYR A 84 5.18 -7.71 8.47
N PHE A 85 4.68 -8.93 8.24
CA PHE A 85 3.28 -9.16 7.90
C PHE A 85 2.33 -8.69 9.01
N ARG A 86 2.62 -9.00 10.28
CA ARG A 86 1.84 -8.50 11.42
C ARG A 86 1.86 -6.98 11.46
N LYS A 87 3.04 -6.37 11.30
CA LYS A 87 3.19 -4.91 11.24
C LYS A 87 2.33 -4.32 10.13
N GLY A 88 2.32 -4.92 8.94
CA GLY A 88 1.46 -4.53 7.82
C GLY A 88 -0.03 -4.52 8.19
N CYS A 89 -0.57 -5.63 8.69
CA CYS A 89 -1.99 -5.70 9.09
C CYS A 89 -2.37 -4.69 10.17
N ILE A 90 -1.47 -4.41 11.12
CA ILE A 90 -1.73 -3.47 12.20
C ILE A 90 -1.73 -2.03 11.67
N LEU A 91 -0.80 -1.70 10.78
CA LEU A 91 -0.72 -0.38 10.16
C LEU A 91 -1.92 -0.13 9.23
N GLU A 92 -2.39 -1.16 8.52
CA GLU A 92 -3.63 -1.12 7.76
C GLU A 92 -4.83 -0.82 8.67
N ALA A 93 -4.96 -1.51 9.81
CA ALA A 93 -6.01 -1.24 10.80
C ALA A 93 -5.88 0.14 11.47
N MET A 94 -4.71 0.77 11.39
CA MET A 94 -4.47 2.17 11.80
C MET A 94 -4.68 3.18 10.65
N GLU A 95 -5.10 2.73 9.47
CA GLU A 95 -5.25 3.54 8.25
C GLU A 95 -3.92 4.16 7.76
N ARG A 96 -2.78 3.56 8.14
CA ARG A 96 -1.42 3.94 7.73
C ARG A 96 -0.95 3.10 6.54
N TYR A 97 -1.65 3.26 5.42
CA TYR A 97 -1.52 2.37 4.26
C TYR A 97 -0.11 2.34 3.63
N ASP A 98 0.62 3.46 3.60
CA ASP A 98 2.01 3.49 3.06
C ASP A 98 2.97 2.59 3.85
N ASP A 99 2.91 2.75 5.17
CA ASP A 99 3.75 1.99 6.09
C ASP A 99 3.36 0.51 6.06
N ALA A 100 2.05 0.23 5.91
CA ALA A 100 1.53 -1.12 5.79
C ALA A 100 2.09 -1.84 4.55
N ILE A 101 2.04 -1.17 3.39
CA ILE A 101 2.56 -1.70 2.13
C ILE A 101 4.07 -1.93 2.22
N SER A 102 4.82 -0.97 2.77
CA SER A 102 6.26 -1.11 2.97
C SER A 102 6.57 -2.34 3.85
N ALA A 103 5.78 -2.56 4.92
CA ALA A 103 5.93 -3.75 5.75
C ALA A 103 5.56 -5.04 5.00
N PHE A 104 4.48 -5.06 4.23
CA PHE A 104 4.10 -6.22 3.41
C PHE A 104 5.15 -6.55 2.33
N GLN A 105 5.75 -5.55 1.69
CA GLN A 105 6.82 -5.74 0.72
C GLN A 105 8.03 -6.44 1.34
N VAL A 106 8.45 -6.01 2.54
CA VAL A 106 9.55 -6.67 3.25
C VAL A 106 9.15 -8.09 3.68
N ALA A 107 7.91 -8.32 4.09
CA ALA A 107 7.41 -9.67 4.38
C ALA A 107 7.53 -10.59 3.15
N LEU A 108 7.14 -10.09 1.97
CA LEU A 108 7.23 -10.83 0.70
C LEU A 108 8.68 -11.15 0.32
N GLN A 109 9.61 -10.21 0.51
CA GLN A 109 11.04 -10.45 0.25
C GLN A 109 11.60 -11.64 1.04
N TYR A 110 11.15 -11.84 2.28
CA TYR A 110 11.63 -12.94 3.13
C TYR A 110 10.87 -14.26 2.91
N ASN A 111 9.62 -14.22 2.46
CA ASN A 111 8.86 -15.43 2.10
C ASN A 111 7.86 -15.18 0.96
N PRO A 112 8.31 -15.29 -0.30
CA PRO A 112 7.47 -15.01 -1.47
C PRO A 112 6.30 -16.00 -1.66
N GLN A 113 6.39 -17.20 -1.07
CA GLN A 113 5.47 -18.33 -1.29
C GLN A 113 4.48 -18.56 -0.12
N SER A 114 4.38 -17.64 0.84
CA SER A 114 3.44 -17.80 1.97
C SER A 114 1.98 -17.78 1.52
N SER A 115 1.09 -18.57 2.14
CA SER A 115 -0.36 -18.53 1.85
C SER A 115 -0.96 -17.12 2.00
N GLU A 116 -0.38 -16.31 2.88
CA GLU A 116 -0.74 -14.94 3.16
C GLU A 116 -0.30 -13.94 2.06
N SER A 117 0.65 -14.33 1.18
CA SER A 117 1.05 -13.52 0.01
C SER A 117 -0.06 -13.41 -1.03
N SER A 118 -0.92 -14.43 -1.13
CA SER A 118 -2.03 -14.48 -2.08
C SER A 118 -3.07 -13.35 -1.90
N LYS A 119 -3.17 -12.78 -0.70
CA LYS A 119 -4.08 -11.66 -0.40
C LYS A 119 -3.56 -10.30 -0.86
N PHE A 120 -2.25 -10.16 -1.00
CA PHE A 120 -1.60 -8.87 -1.29
C PHE A 120 -1.00 -8.80 -2.69
N GLY A 121 -1.18 -9.82 -3.54
CA GLY A 121 -0.52 -9.90 -4.84
C GLY A 121 0.88 -10.51 -4.71
N THR A 122 1.30 -11.27 -5.72
CA THR A 122 2.64 -11.89 -5.74
C THR A 122 3.72 -10.81 -5.83
N GLU A 123 4.97 -11.15 -5.47
CA GLU A 123 6.11 -10.26 -5.68
C GLU A 123 6.20 -9.80 -7.15
N GLU A 124 5.93 -10.70 -8.10
CA GLU A 124 5.84 -10.39 -9.53
C GLU A 124 4.80 -9.29 -9.83
N VAL A 125 3.60 -9.36 -9.24
CA VAL A 125 2.56 -8.34 -9.43
C VAL A 125 3.00 -6.97 -8.88
N TRP A 126 3.69 -6.94 -7.74
CA TRP A 126 4.22 -5.69 -7.19
C TRP A 126 5.38 -5.13 -8.00
N GLN A 127 6.26 -5.97 -8.52
CA GLN A 127 7.33 -5.55 -9.41
C GLN A 127 6.75 -4.96 -10.70
N ASP A 128 5.72 -5.59 -11.27
CA ASP A 128 5.02 -5.06 -12.45
C ASP A 128 4.36 -3.71 -12.15
N ILE A 129 3.67 -3.58 -11.02
CA ILE A 129 3.06 -2.31 -10.58
C ILE A 129 4.12 -1.21 -10.37
N PHE A 130 5.24 -1.53 -9.73
CA PHE A 130 6.30 -0.57 -9.45
C PHE A 130 7.00 -0.13 -10.74
N SER A 131 7.37 -1.07 -11.61
CA SER A 131 7.93 -0.77 -12.93
C SER A 131 6.96 0.09 -13.72
N PHE A 132 5.69 -0.29 -13.78
CA PHE A 132 4.64 0.48 -14.45
C PHE A 132 4.55 1.93 -13.95
N LEU A 133 4.51 2.14 -12.62
CA LEU A 133 4.45 3.48 -12.04
C LEU A 133 5.72 4.28 -12.34
N ALA A 134 6.90 3.65 -12.21
CA ALA A 134 8.19 4.28 -12.49
C ALA A 134 8.29 4.71 -13.96
N ASP A 135 7.89 3.84 -14.90
CA ASP A 135 7.91 4.11 -16.34
C ASP A 135 6.98 5.27 -16.72
N VAL A 136 5.77 5.30 -16.14
CA VAL A 136 4.81 6.40 -16.38
C VAL A 136 5.35 7.72 -15.84
N MET A 137 5.94 7.72 -14.63
CA MET A 137 6.52 8.93 -14.05
C MET A 137 7.74 9.42 -14.82
N ASP A 138 8.66 8.53 -15.17
CA ASP A 138 9.86 8.85 -15.94
C ASP A 138 9.49 9.41 -17.32
N SER A 139 8.53 8.80 -18.01
CA SER A 139 8.01 9.30 -19.29
C SER A 139 7.39 10.70 -19.14
N ALA A 140 6.58 10.93 -18.11
CA ALA A 140 5.96 12.23 -17.86
C ALA A 140 7.01 13.31 -17.52
N ILE A 141 8.01 12.98 -16.69
CA ILE A 141 9.10 13.90 -16.32
C ILE A 141 9.93 14.27 -17.55
N LYS A 142 10.32 13.29 -18.37
CA LYS A 142 11.06 13.52 -19.61
C LYS A 142 10.29 14.43 -20.56
N ALA A 143 9.02 14.12 -20.83
CA ALA A 143 8.16 14.95 -21.68
C ALA A 143 8.04 16.40 -21.15
N TRP A 144 7.93 16.56 -19.83
CA TRP A 144 7.87 17.88 -19.21
C TRP A 144 9.19 18.65 -19.30
N HIS A 145 10.34 18.00 -19.13
CA HIS A 145 11.65 18.65 -19.30
C HIS A 145 11.87 19.13 -20.73
N GLU A 146 11.38 18.38 -21.73
CA GLU A 146 11.53 18.71 -23.14
C GLU A 146 10.60 19.83 -23.60
N THR A 147 9.34 19.81 -23.16
CA THR A 147 8.27 20.65 -23.74
C THR A 147 7.63 21.62 -22.75
N GLY A 148 7.83 21.41 -21.45
CA GLY A 148 7.08 22.09 -20.39
C GLY A 148 5.61 21.67 -20.31
N GLN A 149 5.22 20.59 -21.00
CA GLN A 149 3.86 20.08 -21.07
C GLN A 149 3.84 18.55 -20.92
N VAL A 150 2.70 18.03 -20.48
CA VAL A 150 2.36 16.60 -20.56
C VAL A 150 0.91 16.48 -21.00
N ASP A 151 0.64 15.50 -21.86
CA ASP A 151 -0.73 15.19 -22.25
C ASP A 151 -1.49 14.55 -21.07
N PRO A 152 -2.72 15.01 -20.80
CA PRO A 152 -3.57 14.41 -19.79
C PRO A 152 -4.06 13.03 -20.23
N ARG A 153 -3.67 11.99 -19.49
CA ARG A 153 -3.94 10.60 -19.82
C ARG A 153 -4.01 9.71 -18.60
N VAL A 154 -4.73 8.60 -18.71
CA VAL A 154 -4.69 7.48 -17.77
C VAL A 154 -3.97 6.32 -18.44
N ASN A 155 -2.88 5.89 -17.82
CA ASN A 155 -2.16 4.68 -18.19
C ASN A 155 -2.76 3.52 -17.40
N PHE A 156 -2.92 2.36 -18.01
CA PHE A 156 -3.47 1.16 -17.38
C PHE A 156 -2.44 0.03 -17.44
N LEU A 157 -2.25 -0.65 -16.30
CA LEU A 157 -1.48 -1.88 -16.24
C LEU A 157 -2.42 -3.04 -16.61
N LEU A 158 -2.40 -3.41 -17.88
CA LEU A 158 -3.28 -4.43 -18.45
C LEU A 158 -2.82 -5.85 -18.09
N ASP A 159 -3.77 -6.74 -17.78
CA ASP A 159 -3.47 -8.18 -17.69
C ASP A 159 -3.27 -8.72 -19.11
N LYS A 160 -2.02 -9.01 -19.48
CA LYS A 160 -1.64 -9.45 -20.83
C LYS A 160 -2.33 -10.74 -21.28
N GLN A 161 -2.81 -11.57 -20.35
CA GLN A 161 -3.44 -12.85 -20.66
C GLN A 161 -4.95 -12.71 -20.81
N LYS A 162 -5.57 -11.79 -20.06
CA LYS A 162 -7.03 -11.60 -20.06
C LYS A 162 -7.50 -10.48 -21.01
N THR A 163 -6.65 -9.51 -21.30
CA THR A 163 -7.03 -8.31 -22.05
C THR A 163 -7.01 -8.56 -23.56
N GLN A 164 -8.09 -8.15 -24.25
CA GLN A 164 -8.11 -8.03 -25.71
C GLN A 164 -7.34 -6.77 -26.12
N THR A 165 -6.04 -6.90 -26.39
CA THR A 165 -5.12 -5.76 -26.63
C THR A 165 -5.35 -5.05 -27.96
N ASP A 166 -6.10 -5.65 -28.88
CA ASP A 166 -6.62 -5.04 -30.10
C ASP A 166 -7.79 -4.07 -29.83
N LYS A 167 -8.51 -4.28 -28.72
CA LYS A 167 -9.66 -3.46 -28.30
C LYS A 167 -9.31 -2.45 -27.21
N TYR A 168 -8.44 -2.82 -26.27
CA TYR A 168 -8.07 -1.99 -25.13
C TYR A 168 -6.58 -1.60 -25.19
N ALA A 169 -6.32 -0.31 -25.38
CA ALA A 169 -5.00 0.28 -25.34
C ALA A 169 -4.56 0.57 -23.89
N PRO A 170 -3.26 0.50 -23.59
CA PRO A 170 -2.74 0.77 -22.25
C PRO A 170 -2.77 2.26 -21.87
N VAL A 171 -3.11 3.16 -22.80
CA VAL A 171 -3.15 4.61 -22.56
C VAL A 171 -4.46 5.17 -23.09
N VAL A 172 -5.17 5.91 -22.25
CA VAL A 172 -6.42 6.59 -22.56
C VAL A 172 -6.23 8.10 -22.36
N ASN A 173 -6.44 8.88 -23.41
CA ASN A 173 -6.38 10.35 -23.33
C ASN A 173 -7.63 10.92 -22.67
N ILE A 174 -7.46 11.97 -21.87
CA ILE A 174 -8.53 12.57 -21.07
C ILE A 174 -8.48 14.11 -21.12
N ASP A 175 -8.08 14.68 -22.26
CA ASP A 175 -7.94 16.14 -22.49
C ASP A 175 -9.18 16.94 -22.13
N LYS A 176 -10.37 16.37 -22.36
CA LYS A 176 -11.65 17.05 -22.08
C LYS A 176 -12.21 16.79 -20.69
N ALA A 177 -11.56 15.94 -19.89
CA ALA A 177 -12.08 15.49 -18.61
C ALA A 177 -12.18 16.61 -17.56
N PHE A 178 -11.49 17.74 -17.78
CA PHE A 178 -11.43 18.84 -16.83
C PHE A 178 -12.09 20.13 -17.35
N GLU A 179 -12.78 20.07 -18.50
CA GLU A 179 -13.51 21.22 -19.07
C GLU A 179 -14.76 21.59 -18.27
N SER A 180 -15.46 20.61 -17.68
CA SER A 180 -16.69 20.82 -16.90
C SER A 180 -16.95 19.68 -15.92
N PRO A 181 -17.82 19.86 -14.91
CA PRO A 181 -18.24 18.75 -14.04
C PRO A 181 -18.90 17.59 -14.81
N HIS A 182 -19.59 17.88 -15.92
CA HIS A 182 -20.24 16.85 -16.74
C HIS A 182 -19.22 16.00 -17.51
N THR A 183 -18.27 16.64 -18.19
CA THR A 183 -17.20 15.92 -18.91
C THR A 183 -16.31 15.14 -17.94
N HIS A 184 -16.09 15.68 -16.74
CA HIS A 184 -15.39 14.99 -15.66
C HIS A 184 -16.11 13.72 -15.21
N SER A 185 -17.41 13.82 -14.90
CA SER A 185 -18.23 12.68 -14.47
C SER A 185 -18.29 11.60 -15.55
N ASN A 186 -18.52 11.97 -16.81
CA ASN A 186 -18.59 11.02 -17.92
C ASN A 186 -17.25 10.31 -18.15
N CYS A 187 -16.14 11.05 -18.13
CA CYS A 187 -14.80 10.50 -18.28
C CYS A 187 -14.51 9.48 -17.18
N PHE A 188 -14.78 9.84 -15.93
CA PHE A 188 -14.62 8.95 -14.79
C PHE A 188 -15.44 7.66 -14.90
N SER A 189 -16.73 7.75 -15.25
CA SER A 189 -17.56 6.55 -15.44
C SER A 189 -17.02 5.64 -16.55
N PHE A 190 -16.56 6.23 -17.65
CA PHE A 190 -15.92 5.49 -18.75
C PHE A 190 -14.63 4.79 -18.28
N LEU A 191 -13.74 5.49 -17.59
CA LEU A 191 -12.46 4.93 -17.13
C LEU A 191 -12.64 3.77 -16.15
N ARG A 192 -13.66 3.82 -15.29
CA ARG A 192 -14.01 2.71 -14.39
C ARG A 192 -14.43 1.46 -15.18
N GLN A 193 -15.33 1.62 -16.15
CA GLN A 193 -15.73 0.51 -17.01
C GLN A 193 -14.53 -0.01 -17.81
N TYR A 194 -13.69 0.89 -18.31
CA TYR A 194 -12.48 0.55 -19.04
C TYR A 194 -11.53 -0.32 -18.20
N ALA A 195 -11.30 0.04 -16.94
CA ALA A 195 -10.45 -0.72 -16.03
C ALA A 195 -10.97 -2.15 -15.81
N GLU A 196 -12.29 -2.30 -15.65
CA GLU A 196 -12.95 -3.59 -15.45
C GLU A 196 -12.89 -4.45 -16.72
N ASP A 197 -13.28 -3.90 -17.87
CA ASP A 197 -13.29 -4.62 -19.15
C ASP A 197 -11.90 -5.03 -19.63
N SER A 198 -10.89 -4.23 -19.28
CA SER A 198 -9.50 -4.47 -19.65
C SER A 198 -8.74 -5.28 -18.59
N PHE A 199 -9.42 -5.81 -17.57
CA PHE A 199 -8.81 -6.58 -16.48
C PHE A 199 -7.57 -5.88 -15.89
N SER A 200 -7.60 -4.54 -15.81
CA SER A 200 -6.46 -3.76 -15.35
C SER A 200 -6.17 -4.05 -13.88
N SER A 201 -4.89 -4.22 -13.53
CA SER A 201 -4.46 -4.40 -12.13
C SER A 201 -4.12 -3.08 -11.45
N ALA A 202 -3.79 -2.05 -12.22
CA ALA A 202 -3.53 -0.70 -11.75
C ALA A 202 -3.79 0.35 -12.84
N ALA A 203 -3.91 1.61 -12.43
CA ALA A 203 -3.99 2.77 -13.30
C ALA A 203 -3.12 3.91 -12.77
N CYS A 204 -2.53 4.69 -13.67
CA CYS A 204 -1.71 5.85 -13.36
C CYS A 204 -2.11 7.03 -14.25
N LEU A 205 -2.80 8.00 -13.64
CA LEU A 205 -3.18 9.26 -14.25
C LEU A 205 -2.00 10.23 -14.25
N VAL A 206 -1.78 10.90 -15.38
CA VAL A 206 -0.93 12.07 -15.50
C VAL A 206 -1.78 13.22 -16.03
N ALA A 207 -1.76 14.38 -15.38
CA ALA A 207 -2.48 15.56 -15.87
C ALA A 207 -1.79 16.87 -15.47
N PRO A 208 -1.57 17.82 -16.41
CA PRO A 208 -0.99 19.11 -16.08
C PRO A 208 -1.91 19.94 -15.18
N LYS A 209 -1.34 20.76 -14.29
CA LYS A 209 -2.14 21.67 -13.44
C LYS A 209 -2.93 22.69 -14.26
N SER A 210 -2.41 23.08 -15.42
CA SER A 210 -2.98 24.14 -16.26
C SER A 210 -4.36 23.84 -16.83
N ILE A 211 -4.71 22.56 -17.04
CA ILE A 211 -6.02 22.17 -17.61
C ILE A 211 -7.12 22.04 -16.55
N MET A 212 -6.76 22.18 -15.27
CA MET A 212 -7.67 21.99 -14.16
C MET A 212 -8.49 23.26 -13.95
N ALA A 213 -9.46 23.49 -14.85
CA ALA A 213 -10.19 24.75 -15.00
C ALA A 213 -11.11 25.07 -13.81
N TYR A 214 -11.54 24.06 -13.04
CA TYR A 214 -12.31 24.25 -11.82
C TYR A 214 -11.68 23.45 -10.67
N PRO A 215 -11.33 24.09 -9.55
CA PRO A 215 -10.73 23.39 -8.43
C PRO A 215 -11.82 22.63 -7.67
N GLN A 216 -12.01 21.35 -8.01
CA GLN A 216 -12.78 20.42 -7.17
C GLN A 216 -12.17 20.32 -5.75
N VAL A 217 -10.86 20.58 -5.61
CA VAL A 217 -10.08 20.14 -4.44
C VAL A 217 -9.21 21.21 -3.77
N TRP A 218 -9.06 22.41 -4.35
CA TRP A 218 -7.93 23.30 -3.97
C TRP A 218 -8.32 24.69 -3.46
N LYS A 219 -9.62 25.00 -3.38
CA LYS A 219 -10.15 26.25 -2.80
C LYS A 219 -10.45 26.15 -1.30
N GLY A 220 -10.15 25.00 -0.67
CA GLY A 220 -10.49 24.75 0.74
C GLY A 220 -9.62 25.53 1.74
N GLN A 221 -10.17 25.77 2.93
CA GLN A 221 -9.40 26.16 4.12
C GLN A 221 -8.87 24.91 4.84
N GLY A 222 -7.84 25.05 5.68
CA GLY A 222 -7.30 23.93 6.46
C GLY A 222 -6.51 22.91 5.63
N SER A 223 -6.79 21.61 5.82
CA SER A 223 -6.06 20.50 5.19
C SER A 223 -6.21 20.42 3.67
N ARG A 224 -7.29 21.00 3.11
CA ARG A 224 -7.59 21.09 1.66
C ARG A 224 -6.99 22.33 0.99
N LYS A 225 -6.23 23.13 1.73
CA LYS A 225 -5.58 24.32 1.19
C LYS A 225 -4.42 23.90 0.30
N TRP A 226 -4.44 24.35 -0.96
CA TRP A 226 -3.31 24.18 -1.86
C TRP A 226 -2.03 24.82 -1.28
N LYS A 227 -1.01 24.00 -1.01
CA LYS A 227 0.22 24.44 -0.34
C LYS A 227 1.34 24.83 -1.31
N LEU A 228 1.24 24.41 -2.57
CA LEU A 228 2.32 24.59 -3.57
C LEU A 228 2.16 25.87 -4.40
N GLY A 229 1.35 26.82 -3.94
CA GLY A 229 1.25 28.18 -4.47
C GLY A 229 1.10 28.27 -6.00
N GLN A 230 1.90 29.15 -6.61
CA GLN A 230 1.95 29.41 -8.05
C GLN A 230 2.83 28.42 -8.83
N SER A 231 3.39 27.38 -8.19
CA SER A 231 4.23 26.40 -8.86
C SER A 231 3.49 25.77 -10.03
N ASN A 232 4.15 25.75 -11.19
CA ASN A 232 3.67 25.00 -12.35
C ASN A 232 4.04 23.52 -12.18
N GLY A 233 3.46 22.64 -12.98
CA GLY A 233 3.71 21.20 -12.87
C GLY A 233 2.51 20.37 -13.24
N PHE A 234 2.58 19.09 -12.88
CA PHE A 234 1.55 18.11 -13.21
C PHE A 234 1.28 17.19 -12.02
N PHE A 235 0.09 16.60 -12.02
CA PHE A 235 -0.33 15.60 -11.06
C PHE A 235 -0.03 14.21 -11.60
N VAL A 236 0.35 13.31 -10.69
CA VAL A 236 0.39 11.87 -10.91
C VAL A 236 -0.49 11.22 -9.86
N GLN A 237 -1.56 10.57 -10.28
CA GLN A 237 -2.43 9.80 -9.38
C GLN A 237 -2.34 8.31 -9.74
N PHE A 238 -1.80 7.53 -8.81
CA PHE A 238 -1.72 6.08 -8.94
C PHE A 238 -2.86 5.42 -8.18
N GLU A 239 -3.39 4.35 -8.75
CA GLU A 239 -4.41 3.53 -8.12
C GLU A 239 -4.31 2.05 -8.50
N SER A 240 -4.49 1.18 -7.51
CA SER A 240 -4.81 -0.23 -7.63
C SER A 240 -5.94 -0.57 -6.64
N PRO A 241 -6.50 -1.79 -6.66
CA PRO A 241 -7.48 -2.21 -5.66
C PRO A 241 -7.02 -2.06 -4.20
N LEU A 242 -5.70 -2.05 -3.96
CA LEU A 242 -5.08 -2.02 -2.62
C LEU A 242 -4.44 -0.68 -2.27
N LEU A 243 -4.00 0.11 -3.27
CA LEU A 243 -3.21 1.31 -3.05
C LEU A 243 -3.73 2.48 -3.86
N ARG A 244 -3.82 3.66 -3.25
CA ARG A 244 -4.09 4.91 -3.96
C ARG A 244 -3.17 6.01 -3.47
N LYS A 245 -2.49 6.67 -4.42
CA LYS A 245 -1.51 7.72 -4.14
C LYS A 245 -1.68 8.87 -5.10
N LEU A 246 -1.35 10.07 -4.62
CA LEU A 246 -1.34 11.27 -5.43
C LEU A 246 -0.08 12.05 -5.13
N TRP A 247 0.59 12.46 -6.20
CA TRP A 247 1.72 13.37 -6.15
C TRP A 247 1.46 14.57 -7.05
N PHE A 248 2.02 15.71 -6.66
CA PHE A 248 2.24 16.82 -7.57
C PHE A 248 3.73 16.93 -7.83
N ILE A 249 4.12 16.97 -9.10
CA ILE A 249 5.50 17.15 -9.53
C ILE A 249 5.64 18.63 -9.87
N PRO A 250 6.25 19.45 -8.98
CA PRO A 250 6.44 20.86 -9.25
C PRO A 250 7.47 21.03 -10.35
N SER A 251 7.38 22.14 -11.09
CA SER A 251 8.41 22.57 -12.00
C SER A 251 8.73 24.03 -11.81
N SER A 252 9.96 24.38 -12.18
CA SER A 252 10.44 25.75 -12.19
C SER A 252 11.38 25.96 -13.36
N THR A 253 11.45 27.20 -13.84
CA THR A 253 12.40 27.57 -14.89
C THR A 253 13.66 28.14 -14.25
N GLU A 254 14.80 27.48 -14.48
CA GLU A 254 16.11 27.97 -14.06
C GLU A 254 16.99 28.18 -15.29
N LYS A 255 17.53 29.40 -15.46
CA LYS A 255 18.41 29.74 -16.60
C LYS A 255 17.82 29.34 -17.96
N GLY A 256 16.50 29.50 -18.12
CA GLY A 256 15.77 29.15 -19.35
C GLY A 256 15.47 27.66 -19.55
N ARG A 257 15.85 26.78 -18.61
CA ARG A 257 15.53 25.34 -18.65
C ARG A 257 14.39 25.03 -17.68
N ILE A 258 13.46 24.19 -18.13
CA ILE A 258 12.34 23.71 -17.30
C ILE A 258 12.82 22.48 -16.54
N LEU A 259 12.73 22.54 -15.21
CA LEU A 259 13.17 21.46 -14.33
C LEU A 259 12.04 21.03 -13.40
N CYS A 260 11.64 19.76 -13.52
CA CYS A 260 10.85 19.07 -12.50
C CYS A 260 11.62 19.00 -11.17
N ARG A 261 10.89 19.16 -10.07
CA ARG A 261 11.38 19.03 -8.70
C ARG A 261 10.89 17.71 -8.11
N ASN A 262 11.32 17.43 -6.88
CA ASN A 262 10.91 16.25 -6.16
C ASN A 262 9.38 16.17 -6.09
N PRO A 263 8.78 15.00 -6.33
CA PRO A 263 7.34 14.81 -6.19
C PRO A 263 6.88 15.12 -4.76
N GLU A 264 5.84 15.94 -4.65
CA GLU A 264 5.20 16.30 -3.39
C GLU A 264 3.97 15.41 -3.20
N ALA A 265 3.99 14.55 -2.19
CA ALA A 265 2.86 13.69 -1.86
C ALA A 265 1.68 14.56 -1.36
N LEU A 266 0.48 14.27 -1.89
CA LEU A 266 -0.75 14.94 -1.50
C LEU A 266 -1.70 13.96 -0.83
N ASP A 267 -2.48 14.47 0.12
CA ASP A 267 -3.58 13.72 0.73
C ASP A 267 -4.65 13.44 -0.33
N ILE A 268 -4.75 12.18 -0.76
CA ILE A 268 -5.68 11.71 -1.79
C ILE A 268 -7.14 11.98 -1.40
N SER A 269 -7.49 11.92 -0.10
CA SER A 269 -8.87 12.16 0.37
C SER A 269 -9.30 13.63 0.23
N ALA A 270 -8.30 14.52 0.17
CA ALA A 270 -8.49 15.95 0.11
C ALA A 270 -8.20 16.53 -1.29
N HIS A 271 -7.37 15.85 -2.10
CA HIS A 271 -6.79 16.40 -3.33
C HIS A 271 -6.99 15.55 -4.58
N GLU A 272 -7.77 14.46 -4.52
CA GLU A 272 -7.99 13.58 -5.68
C GLU A 272 -8.32 14.34 -6.97
N VAL A 273 -7.70 13.90 -8.06
CA VAL A 273 -7.87 14.49 -9.38
C VAL A 273 -8.98 13.77 -10.14
N LEU A 274 -9.00 12.44 -10.06
CA LEU A 274 -10.11 11.60 -10.54
C LEU A 274 -10.59 10.72 -9.39
N PRO A 275 -11.89 10.43 -9.26
CA PRO A 275 -12.38 9.51 -8.23
C PRO A 275 -11.88 8.07 -8.44
N ARG A 276 -12.06 7.22 -7.41
CA ARG A 276 -11.57 5.83 -7.37
C ARG A 276 -12.06 4.99 -8.56
N LEU A 277 -11.14 4.43 -9.35
CA LEU A 277 -11.42 3.59 -10.51
C LEU A 277 -11.69 2.13 -10.14
N PHE A 278 -10.97 1.56 -9.18
CA PHE A 278 -11.07 0.15 -8.80
C PHE A 278 -11.99 -0.06 -7.60
N LYS A 279 -12.69 -1.21 -7.56
CA LYS A 279 -13.46 -1.63 -6.38
C LYS A 279 -12.47 -1.99 -5.26
N GLU A 280 -12.75 -1.58 -4.02
CA GLU A 280 -11.95 -2.00 -2.86
C GLU A 280 -12.10 -3.51 -2.64
N SER A 281 -10.98 -4.16 -2.35
CA SER A 281 -10.98 -5.56 -1.95
C SER A 281 -11.45 -5.61 -0.50
N ILE A 282 -12.64 -6.15 -0.23
CA ILE A 282 -13.21 -6.31 1.12
C ILE A 282 -12.53 -7.49 1.84
#